data_AF-K1U503-F1
#
_entry.id   AF-K1U503-F1
#
_cell.length_a   1.000
_cell.length_b   1.000
_cell.length_c   1.000
_cell.angle_alpha   90.00
_cell.angle_beta   90.00
_cell.angle_gamma   90.00
#
_symmetry.space_group_name_H-M   'P 1'
#
loop_
_entity.id
_entity.type
_entity.pdbx_description
1 polymer ?
#
loop_
_entity_poly.entity_id
_entity_poly.type
_entity_poly.pdbx_seq_one_letter_code
_entity_poly.pdbx_strand_id
1 'polypeptide(L)'
;MIDLKKKPFFLDEEACQWVKKTLEGMSDEEKVGQLFCEILWDRPGREPEDLFEVIEPGGVMYRPFPGEKMHDFSERLQKKAKIPLLISCNLERGGSGGNGGLTNGTYVASPMGCAATDDAQAAYDLAAV
;
A
#
# COMPACT_ATOMS: atom_id res chain seq x y z
N MET A 1 -18.14 10.02 -15.53
CA MET A 1 -17.51 8.70 -15.33
C MET A 1 -16.01 8.87 -15.61
N ILE A 2 -15.13 8.21 -14.84
CA ILE A 2 -13.67 8.35 -14.95
C ILE A 2 -13.17 7.70 -16.24
N ASP A 3 -12.24 8.35 -16.96
CA ASP A 3 -11.59 7.79 -18.15
C ASP A 3 -10.33 7.00 -17.75
N LEU A 4 -10.48 5.68 -17.61
CA LEU A 4 -9.41 4.77 -17.19
C LEU A 4 -8.28 4.63 -18.23
N LYS A 5 -8.48 5.07 -19.47
CA LYS A 5 -7.46 5.00 -20.53
C LYS A 5 -6.53 6.21 -20.54
N LYS A 6 -6.83 7.24 -19.75
CA LYS A 6 -6.04 8.48 -19.69
C LYS A 6 -5.24 8.60 -18.41
N LYS A 7 -4.36 9.60 -18.36
CA LYS A 7 -3.57 9.96 -17.18
C LYS A 7 -4.50 10.10 -15.96
N PRO A 8 -4.17 9.51 -14.80
CA PRO A 8 -2.92 8.81 -14.47
C PRO A 8 -2.91 7.30 -14.72
N PHE A 9 -4.00 6.70 -15.21
CA PHE A 9 -4.20 5.25 -15.19
C PHE A 9 -3.63 4.53 -16.41
N PHE A 10 -3.88 5.06 -17.60
CA PHE A 10 -3.40 4.49 -18.87
C PHE A 10 -3.69 2.99 -19.04
N LEU A 11 -4.85 2.52 -18.54
CA LEU A 11 -5.23 1.11 -18.65
C LEU A 11 -5.50 0.72 -20.10
N ASP A 12 -5.12 -0.50 -20.47
CA ASP A 12 -5.55 -1.11 -21.71
C ASP A 12 -7.02 -1.57 -21.65
N GLU A 13 -7.53 -2.11 -22.75
CA GLU A 13 -8.92 -2.56 -22.83
C GLU A 13 -9.21 -3.74 -21.88
N GLU A 14 -8.27 -4.66 -21.71
CA GLU A 14 -8.44 -5.83 -20.84
C GLU A 14 -8.53 -5.42 -19.37
N ALA A 15 -7.63 -4.56 -18.90
CA ALA A 15 -7.66 -3.98 -17.56
C ALA A 15 -8.92 -3.14 -17.33
N CYS A 16 -9.36 -2.36 -18.33
CA CYS A 16 -10.63 -1.63 -18.25
C CYS A 16 -11.83 -2.59 -18.08
N GLN A 17 -11.82 -3.73 -18.78
CA GLN A 17 -12.87 -4.74 -18.65
C GLN A 17 -12.82 -5.45 -17.29
N TRP A 18 -11.63 -5.74 -16.77
CA TRP A 18 -11.46 -6.29 -15.43
C TRP A 18 -12.06 -5.36 -14.38
N VAL A 19 -11.76 -4.06 -14.43
CA VAL A 19 -12.33 -3.08 -13.48
C VAL A 19 -13.86 -3.09 -13.54
N LYS A 20 -14.45 -3.01 -14.74
CA LYS A 20 -15.91 -2.97 -14.92
C LYS A 20 -16.58 -4.25 -14.40
N LYS A 21 -16.09 -5.42 -14.81
CA LYS A 21 -16.64 -6.72 -14.39
C LYS A 21 -16.49 -6.95 -12.89
N THR A 22 -15.36 -6.54 -12.31
CA THR A 22 -15.12 -6.65 -10.87
C THR A 22 -16.12 -5.79 -10.12
N LEU A 23 -16.26 -4.51 -10.50
CA LEU A 23 -17.20 -3.57 -9.88
C LEU A 23 -18.67 -4.03 -10.00
N GLU A 24 -19.07 -4.54 -11.17
CA GLU A 24 -20.42 -5.07 -11.41
C GLU A 24 -20.72 -6.32 -10.58
N GLY A 25 -19.69 -7.13 -10.29
CA GLY A 25 -19.80 -8.36 -9.51
C GLY A 25 -19.77 -8.17 -7.99
N MET A 26 -19.63 -6.94 -7.50
CA MET A 26 -19.53 -6.64 -6.07
C MET A 26 -20.89 -6.37 -5.43
N SER A 27 -21.07 -6.86 -4.20
CA SER A 27 -22.15 -6.39 -3.32
C SER A 27 -21.91 -4.94 -2.88
N ASP A 28 -22.94 -4.28 -2.34
CA ASP A 28 -22.77 -2.92 -1.82
C ASP A 28 -21.87 -2.89 -0.58
N GLU A 29 -21.89 -3.94 0.25
CA GLU A 29 -20.98 -4.11 1.38
C GLU A 29 -19.52 -4.22 0.91
N GLU A 30 -19.25 -5.02 -0.13
CA GLU A 30 -17.91 -5.13 -0.73
C GLU A 30 -17.46 -3.78 -1.32
N LYS A 31 -18.35 -3.05 -1.99
CA LYS A 31 -18.04 -1.71 -2.53
C LYS A 31 -17.69 -0.72 -1.43
N VAL A 32 -18.43 -0.75 -0.33
CA VAL A 32 -18.12 0.07 0.85
C VAL A 32 -16.77 -0.34 1.42
N GLY A 33 -16.51 -1.64 1.57
CA GLY A 33 -15.23 -2.18 2.03
C GLY A 33 -14.04 -1.65 1.24
N GLN A 34 -14.14 -1.65 -0.10
CA GLN A 34 -13.07 -1.15 -0.98
C GLN A 34 -12.73 0.34 -0.81
N LEU A 35 -13.55 1.13 -0.10
CA LEU A 35 -13.25 2.52 0.24
C LEU A 35 -12.36 2.69 1.47
N PHE A 36 -12.15 1.62 2.25
CA PHE A 36 -11.35 1.64 3.46
C PHE A 36 -9.93 1.14 3.22
N CYS A 37 -8.99 1.77 3.94
CA CYS A 37 -7.60 1.34 4.05
C CYS A 37 -7.29 1.09 5.52
N GLU A 38 -7.10 -0.18 5.89
CA GLU A 38 -6.93 -0.57 7.29
C GLU A 38 -5.47 -0.48 7.73
N ILE A 39 -5.26 0.01 8.95
CA ILE A 39 -3.92 0.11 9.53
C ILE A 39 -3.51 -1.23 10.17
N LEU A 40 -2.32 -1.71 9.84
CA LEU A 40 -1.80 -2.97 10.35
C LEU A 40 -0.50 -2.77 11.14
N TRP A 41 -0.40 -3.55 12.22
CA TRP A 41 0.71 -3.58 13.15
C TRP A 41 1.10 -5.04 13.39
N ASP A 42 2.38 -5.32 13.51
CA ASP A 42 2.85 -6.60 14.08
C ASP A 42 2.64 -6.56 15.61
N ARG A 43 1.54 -7.15 16.08
CA ARG A 43 1.17 -7.22 17.50
C ARG A 43 1.04 -8.68 17.94
N PRO A 44 1.59 -9.05 19.11
CA PRO A 44 1.40 -10.39 19.65
C PRO A 44 -0.09 -10.74 19.80
N GLY A 45 -0.47 -11.95 19.36
CA GLY A 45 -1.83 -12.47 19.49
C GLY A 45 -2.85 -11.90 18.51
N ARG A 46 -2.40 -11.25 17.43
CA ARG A 46 -3.24 -10.79 16.32
C ARG A 46 -2.62 -11.20 15.01
N GLU A 47 -3.41 -11.84 14.17
CA GLU A 47 -2.99 -12.19 12.80
C GLU A 47 -3.48 -11.11 11.84
N PRO A 48 -2.73 -10.80 10.77
CA PRO A 48 -3.16 -9.77 9.81
C PRO A 48 -4.49 -10.12 9.15
N GLU A 49 -4.80 -11.41 8.97
CA GLU A 49 -6.04 -11.89 8.37
C GLU A 49 -7.29 -11.67 9.23
N ASP A 50 -7.13 -11.34 10.53
CA ASP A 50 -8.25 -11.02 11.43
C ASP A 50 -9.05 -9.83 10.91
N LEU A 51 -8.44 -8.95 10.10
CA LEU A 51 -9.12 -7.79 9.52
C LEU A 51 -10.34 -8.19 8.66
N PHE A 52 -10.26 -9.35 7.99
CA PHE A 52 -11.32 -9.81 7.08
C PHE A 52 -12.55 -10.33 7.81
N GLU A 53 -12.50 -10.47 9.13
CA GLU A 53 -13.69 -10.76 9.94
C GLU A 53 -14.62 -9.55 10.07
N VAL A 54 -14.09 -8.35 9.77
CA VAL A 54 -14.79 -7.08 9.94
C VAL A 54 -15.07 -6.41 8.60
N ILE A 55 -14.14 -6.49 7.65
CA ILE A 55 -14.22 -5.75 6.38
C ILE A 55 -13.38 -6.40 5.28
N GLU A 56 -13.79 -6.23 4.02
CA GLU A 56 -13.02 -6.54 2.81
C GLU A 56 -12.42 -5.23 2.25
N PRO A 57 -11.27 -4.75 2.77
CA PRO A 57 -10.77 -3.42 2.46
C PRO A 57 -10.18 -3.34 1.05
N GLY A 58 -10.07 -2.12 0.52
CA GLY A 58 -9.36 -1.87 -0.74
C GLY A 58 -7.84 -1.84 -0.56
N GLY A 59 -7.37 -1.66 0.67
CA GLY A 59 -5.96 -1.65 0.98
C GLY A 59 -5.65 -1.75 2.45
N VAL A 60 -4.35 -1.85 2.73
CA VAL A 60 -3.80 -1.84 4.08
C VAL A 60 -2.60 -0.91 4.15
N MET A 61 -2.34 -0.36 5.33
CA MET A 61 -1.15 0.43 5.60
C MET A 61 -0.34 -0.20 6.73
N TYR A 62 0.90 -0.58 6.44
CA TYR A 62 1.80 -1.08 7.45
C TYR A 62 2.40 0.04 8.30
N ARG A 63 2.34 -0.14 9.62
CA ARG A 63 3.17 0.59 10.56
C ARG A 63 4.56 -0.05 10.64
N PRO A 64 5.55 0.63 11.25
CA PRO A 64 6.90 0.08 11.30
C PRO A 64 6.97 -1.24 12.07
N PHE A 65 7.37 -2.29 11.36
CA PHE A 65 7.82 -3.59 11.88
C PHE A 65 8.86 -4.19 10.90
N PRO A 66 9.49 -5.34 11.20
CA PRO A 66 10.55 -5.88 10.35
C PRO A 66 10.07 -6.21 8.93
N GLY A 67 10.91 -5.95 7.92
CA GLY A 67 10.51 -6.14 6.52
C GLY A 67 10.24 -7.58 6.11
N GLU A 68 10.91 -8.55 6.72
CA GLU A 68 10.61 -9.97 6.52
C GLU A 68 9.17 -10.29 6.90
N LYS A 69 8.67 -9.73 8.02
CA LYS A 69 7.27 -9.86 8.42
C LYS A 69 6.33 -9.09 7.51
N MET A 70 6.72 -7.92 7.00
CA MET A 70 5.90 -7.20 6.00
C MET A 70 5.70 -8.04 4.74
N HIS A 71 6.74 -8.76 4.32
CA HIS A 71 6.66 -9.68 3.19
C HIS A 71 5.70 -10.85 3.48
N ASP A 72 5.86 -11.53 4.62
CA ASP A 72 4.95 -12.60 5.06
C ASP A 72 3.49 -12.13 5.13
N PHE A 73 3.25 -10.98 5.77
CA PHE A 73 1.91 -10.40 5.87
C PHE A 73 1.32 -10.10 4.48
N SER A 74 2.14 -9.57 3.57
CA SER A 74 1.69 -9.26 2.21
C SER A 74 1.28 -10.52 1.46
N GLU A 75 2.08 -11.59 1.52
CA GLU A 75 1.73 -12.86 0.90
C GLU A 75 0.42 -13.44 1.46
N ARG A 76 0.29 -13.45 2.78
CA ARG A 76 -0.86 -14.04 3.47
C ARG A 76 -2.15 -13.26 3.19
N LEU A 77 -2.09 -11.93 3.28
CA LEU A 77 -3.23 -11.05 3.00
C LEU A 77 -3.67 -11.17 1.54
N GLN A 78 -2.73 -11.15 0.58
CA GLN A 78 -3.06 -11.29 -0.85
C GLN A 78 -3.63 -12.67 -1.19
N LYS A 79 -3.22 -13.74 -0.49
CA LYS A 79 -3.81 -15.09 -0.65
C LYS A 79 -5.25 -15.16 -0.15
N LYS A 80 -5.62 -14.34 0.85
CA LYS A 80 -6.97 -14.32 1.44
C LYS A 80 -7.91 -13.34 0.73
N ALA A 81 -7.40 -12.21 0.25
CA ALA A 81 -8.20 -11.14 -0.35
C ALA A 81 -8.88 -11.59 -1.65
N LYS A 82 -10.18 -11.32 -1.79
CA LYS A 82 -10.93 -11.57 -3.03
C LYS A 82 -10.49 -10.62 -4.15
N ILE A 83 -10.25 -9.35 -3.82
CA ILE A 83 -9.71 -8.32 -4.72
C ILE A 83 -8.30 -7.97 -4.20
N PRO A 84 -7.26 -7.94 -5.06
CA PRO A 84 -5.91 -7.64 -4.62
C PRO A 84 -5.83 -6.32 -3.86
N LEU A 85 -5.21 -6.35 -2.68
CA LEU A 85 -5.09 -5.20 -1.81
C LEU A 85 -4.03 -4.22 -2.33
N LEU A 86 -4.30 -2.92 -2.19
CA LEU A 86 -3.25 -1.91 -2.21
C LEU A 86 -2.49 -1.96 -0.88
N ILE A 87 -1.22 -2.37 -0.93
CA ILE A 87 -0.35 -2.41 0.26
C ILE A 87 0.48 -1.13 0.31
N SER A 88 0.28 -0.34 1.36
CA SER A 88 0.87 0.98 1.52
C SER A 88 1.77 1.07 2.76
N CYS A 89 2.67 2.05 2.76
CA CYS A 89 3.57 2.34 3.86
C CYS A 89 4.01 3.82 3.80
N ASN A 90 4.30 4.43 4.95
CA ASN A 90 4.88 5.77 5.01
C ASN A 90 6.41 5.73 4.81
N LEU A 91 6.86 5.49 3.57
CA LEU A 91 8.28 5.45 3.18
C LEU A 91 8.84 6.87 2.97
N GLU A 92 8.88 7.68 4.05
CA GLU A 92 9.21 9.11 3.96
C GLU A 92 10.71 9.38 3.76
N ARG A 93 11.58 8.53 4.32
CA ARG A 93 13.02 8.80 4.49
C ARG A 93 13.90 7.70 3.90
N GLY A 94 13.38 6.99 2.91
CA GLY A 94 13.86 5.69 2.43
C GLY A 94 13.09 4.54 3.09
N GLY A 95 13.71 3.37 3.14
CA GLY A 95 13.15 2.17 3.78
C GLY A 95 12.87 2.29 5.28
N SER A 96 13.47 3.24 6.01
CA SER A 96 13.14 3.51 7.43
C SER A 96 13.24 4.99 7.79
N GLY A 97 12.71 5.37 8.97
CA GLY A 97 12.79 6.73 9.49
C GLY A 97 11.47 7.50 9.47
N GLY A 98 11.39 8.62 10.18
CA GLY A 98 10.20 9.49 10.17
C GLY A 98 8.94 8.83 10.77
N ASN A 99 9.11 7.90 11.72
CA ASN A 99 8.01 7.12 12.33
C ASN A 99 7.23 6.20 11.36
N GLY A 100 7.71 6.06 10.13
CA GLY A 100 7.20 5.19 9.08
C GLY A 100 8.28 4.20 8.58
N GLY A 101 8.00 3.57 7.44
CA GLY A 101 8.88 2.56 6.83
C GLY A 101 8.95 1.25 7.61
N LEU A 102 10.01 0.50 7.35
CA LEU A 102 10.37 -0.76 7.99
C LEU A 102 11.27 -0.46 9.19
N THR A 103 11.25 -1.30 10.24
CA THR A 103 12.15 -1.08 11.40
C THR A 103 13.61 -1.40 11.09
N ASN A 104 13.87 -2.19 10.04
CA ASN A 104 15.20 -2.61 9.61
C ASN A 104 15.52 -2.17 8.16
N GLY A 105 14.80 -1.17 7.63
CA GLY A 105 15.09 -0.58 6.32
C GLY A 105 16.20 0.49 6.38
N THR A 106 16.63 0.96 5.21
CA THR A 106 17.65 2.02 5.10
C THR A 106 17.07 3.39 5.43
N TYR A 107 17.64 4.08 6.42
CA TYR A 107 17.38 5.51 6.65
C TYR A 107 18.33 6.31 5.76
N VAL A 108 17.78 7.07 4.80
CA VAL A 108 18.57 7.92 3.89
C VAL A 108 18.69 9.34 4.47
N ALA A 109 17.62 10.12 4.42
CA ALA A 109 17.59 11.51 4.87
C ALA A 109 16.14 11.94 5.15
N SER A 110 15.94 13.04 5.87
CA SER A 110 14.63 13.70 5.84
C SER A 110 14.43 14.41 4.49
N PRO A 111 13.18 14.66 4.05
CA PRO A 111 12.94 15.47 2.85
C PRO A 111 13.63 16.84 2.89
N MET A 112 13.73 17.46 4.09
CA MET A 112 14.48 18.70 4.29
C MET A 112 16.00 18.53 4.07
N GLY A 113 16.55 17.38 4.44
CA GLY A 113 17.96 17.04 4.18
C GLY A 113 18.26 16.90 2.69
N CYS A 114 17.38 16.24 1.94
CA CYS A 114 17.47 16.20 0.47
C CYS A 114 17.34 17.60 -0.14
N ALA A 115 16.40 18.42 0.34
CA ALA A 115 16.25 19.78 -0.18
C ALA A 115 17.49 20.67 0.06
N ALA A 116 18.21 20.44 1.16
CA ALA A 116 19.42 21.20 1.49
C ALA A 116 20.60 20.93 0.54
N THR A 117 20.55 19.89 -0.29
CA THR A 117 21.57 19.65 -1.32
C THR A 117 21.37 20.55 -2.54
N ASP A 118 20.21 21.19 -2.68
CA ASP A 118 19.79 21.96 -3.87
C ASP A 118 19.95 21.16 -5.18
N ASP A 119 19.82 19.83 -5.09
CA ASP A 119 19.95 18.90 -6.21
C ASP A 119 18.75 17.93 -6.22
N ALA A 120 17.95 17.98 -7.28
CA ALA A 120 16.79 17.11 -7.47
C ALA A 120 17.17 15.62 -7.51
N GLN A 121 18.42 15.29 -7.87
CA GLN A 121 18.91 13.92 -7.85
C GLN A 121 18.87 13.32 -6.44
N ALA A 122 19.09 14.11 -5.39
CA ALA A 122 19.02 13.62 -4.02
C ALA A 122 17.60 13.17 -3.62
N ALA A 123 16.56 13.83 -4.15
CA ALA A 123 15.17 13.40 -3.95
C ALA A 123 14.84 12.16 -4.77
N TYR A 124 15.36 12.05 -5.99
CA TYR A 124 15.19 10.86 -6.84
C TYR A 124 15.85 9.63 -6.20
N ASP A 125 17.09 9.77 -5.72
CA ASP A 125 17.83 8.70 -5.07
C ASP A 125 17.17 8.26 -3.75
N LEU A 126 16.64 9.20 -2.97
CA LEU A 126 15.85 8.87 -1.78
C LEU A 126 14.59 8.07 -2.13
N ALA A 127 13.89 8.41 -3.21
CA ALA A 127 12.68 7.71 -3.63
C ALA A 127 12.94 6.32 -4.23
N ALA A 128 14.15 6.07 -4.72
CA ALA A 128 14.56 4.76 -5.24
C ALA A 128 14.92 3.74 -4.16
N VAL A 129 15.11 4.18 -2.90
CA VAL A 129 15.51 3.37 -1.73
C VAL A 129 14.31 2.96 -0.90
#